data_AF-A0A9X2RGX7-F1
#
_entry.id   AF-A0A9X2RGX7-F1
#
_cell.length_a   1.000
_cell.length_b   1.000
_cell.length_c   1.000
_cell.angle_alpha   90.00
_cell.angle_beta   90.00
_cell.angle_gamma   90.00
#
_symmetry.space_group_name_H-M   'P 1'
#
loop_
_entity.id
_entity.type
_entity.pdbx_description
1 polymer ?
#
loop_
_entity_poly.entity_id
_entity_poly.type
_entity_poly.pdbx_seq_one_letter_code
_entity_poly.pdbx_strand_id
1 'polypeptide(L)'
;MGKRELLLVILVTVLVAITVSVAYNTFSKGELNPNRSATLQGMYEAIGRSVAYYERPAIQGGGQNSFEEVTLKDLYLESVNGHGTYTISDRTYTSFRLVGRPANTDMVLEVIVYADSTVWIQR
;
A
#
# COMPACT_ATOMS: atom_id res chain seq x y z
N MET A 1 2.69 46.76 38.42
CA MET A 1 1.94 45.82 37.56
C MET A 1 2.85 44.84 36.83
N GLY A 2 4.02 45.25 36.31
CA GLY A 2 4.91 44.41 35.50
C GLY A 2 5.67 43.21 36.10
N LYS A 3 5.34 42.69 37.30
CA LYS A 3 5.99 41.45 37.85
C LYS A 3 5.10 40.21 37.84
N ARG A 4 3.79 40.38 38.02
CA ARG A 4 2.82 39.27 37.95
C ARG A 4 2.44 38.96 36.51
N GLU A 5 2.32 40.00 35.68
CA GLU A 5 2.01 39.87 34.26
C GLU A 5 3.16 39.20 33.49
N LEU A 6 4.41 39.51 33.85
CA LEU A 6 5.59 38.91 33.19
C LEU A 6 5.74 37.42 33.50
N LEU A 7 5.48 37.00 34.75
CA LEU A 7 5.51 35.58 35.13
C LEU A 7 4.44 34.77 34.40
N LEU A 8 3.26 35.36 34.20
CA LEU A 8 2.16 34.68 33.52
C LEU A 8 2.46 34.48 32.02
N VAL A 9 3.07 35.48 31.37
CA VAL A 9 3.50 35.35 29.97
C VAL A 9 4.51 34.22 29.80
N ILE A 10 5.53 34.16 30.67
CA ILE A 10 6.55 33.10 30.60
C ILE A 10 5.91 31.71 30.79
N LEU A 11 4.97 31.58 31.73
CA LEU A 11 4.26 30.33 31.98
C LEU A 11 3.50 29.85 30.73
N VAL A 12 2.77 30.75 30.07
CA VAL A 12 2.02 30.43 28.85
C VAL A 12 2.96 30.05 27.70
N THR A 13 4.11 30.72 27.55
CA THR A 13 5.07 30.43 26.47
C THR A 13 5.67 29.03 26.59
N VAL A 14 6.01 28.57 27.80
CA VAL A 14 6.55 27.22 28.02
C VAL A 14 5.52 26.15 27.65
N LEU A 15 4.24 26.36 27.98
CA LEU A 15 3.16 25.44 27.62
C LEU A 15 2.92 25.38 26.11
N VAL A 16 2.99 26.52 25.42
CA VAL A 16 2.86 26.57 23.95
C VAL A 16 4.02 25.81 23.29
N ALA A 17 5.25 25.97 23.76
CA ALA A 17 6.42 25.29 23.20
C ALA A 17 6.30 23.75 23.23
N ILE A 18 5.84 23.20 24.36
CA ILE A 18 5.62 21.75 24.51
C ILE A 18 4.49 21.28 23.58
N THR A 19 3.40 22.04 23.50
CA THR A 19 2.24 21.70 22.67
C THR A 19 2.58 21.69 21.18
N VAL A 20 3.39 22.66 20.71
CA VAL A 20 3.87 22.71 19.31
C VAL A 20 4.77 21.51 18.99
N SER A 21 5.64 21.09 19.91
CA SER A 21 6.50 19.92 19.70
C SER A 21 5.69 18.62 19.62
N VAL A 22 4.69 18.44 20.48
CA VAL A 22 3.79 17.29 20.43
C VAL A 22 2.93 17.32 19.17
N ALA A 23 2.39 18.48 18.79
CA ALA A 23 1.62 18.64 17.55
C ALA A 23 2.46 18.29 16.32
N TYR A 24 3.70 18.79 16.24
CA TYR A 24 4.63 18.46 15.16
C TYR A 24 4.89 16.96 15.06
N ASN A 25 5.18 16.30 16.20
CA ASN A 25 5.42 14.86 16.23
C ASN A 25 4.17 14.04 15.86
N THR A 26 2.97 14.49 16.24
CA THR A 26 1.71 13.80 15.90
C THR A 26 1.32 14.02 14.43
N PHE A 27 1.57 15.20 13.85
CA PHE A 27 1.36 15.43 12.42
C PHE A 27 2.35 14.63 11.56
N SER A 28 3.61 14.51 12.00
CA SER A 28 4.61 13.66 11.32
C SER A 28 4.29 12.16 11.40
N LYS A 29 3.56 11.71 12.43
CA LYS A 29 3.20 10.30 12.65
C LYS A 29 1.79 9.94 12.17
N GLY A 30 0.96 10.94 11.90
CA GLY A 30 -0.43 10.79 11.44
C GLY A 30 -0.57 10.46 9.96
N GLU A 31 0.53 10.36 9.22
CA GLU A 31 0.51 9.81 7.87
C GLU A 31 0.23 8.30 7.97
N LEU A 32 -1.06 7.93 7.91
CA LEU A 32 -1.51 6.71 7.24
C LEU A 32 -0.67 6.57 5.99
N ASN A 33 0.37 5.72 6.05
CA ASN A 33 1.46 5.68 5.08
C ASN A 33 0.88 5.73 3.65
N PRO A 34 0.95 6.87 2.95
CA PRO A 34 0.22 7.07 1.71
C PRO A 34 0.68 6.05 0.66
N ASN A 35 1.95 5.64 0.74
CA ASN A 35 2.53 4.58 -0.09
C ASN A 35 1.90 3.22 0.22
N ARG A 36 1.59 2.90 1.48
CA ARG A 36 0.87 1.67 1.85
C ARG A 36 -0.53 1.64 1.25
N SER A 37 -1.29 2.71 1.41
CA SER A 37 -2.66 2.79 0.89
C SER A 37 -2.67 2.75 -0.64
N ALA A 38 -1.74 3.45 -1.30
CA ALA A 38 -1.57 3.40 -2.75
C ALA A 38 -1.14 1.99 -3.23
N THR A 39 -0.27 1.31 -2.47
CA THR A 39 0.15 -0.07 -2.79
C THR A 39 -1.03 -1.04 -2.69
N LEU A 40 -1.83 -0.94 -1.61
CA LEU A 40 -3.03 -1.74 -1.44
C LEU A 40 -4.05 -1.50 -2.56
N GLN A 41 -4.29 -0.23 -2.91
CA GLN A 41 -5.20 0.11 -4.00
C GLN A 41 -4.74 -0.52 -5.32
N GLY A 42 -3.44 -0.42 -5.66
CA GLY A 42 -2.88 -1.06 -6.84
C GLY A 42 -3.07 -2.58 -6.84
N MET A 43 -2.89 -3.23 -5.68
CA MET A 43 -3.15 -4.68 -5.54
C MET A 43 -4.63 -5.03 -5.73
N TYR A 44 -5.56 -4.24 -5.19
CA TYR A 44 -7.00 -4.46 -5.40
C TYR A 44 -7.40 -4.30 -6.87
N GLU A 45 -6.85 -3.30 -7.56
CA GLU A 45 -7.07 -3.13 -9.00
C GLU A 45 -6.48 -4.31 -9.80
N ALA A 46 -5.32 -4.84 -9.39
CA ALA A 46 -4.73 -6.06 -9.95
C ALA A 46 -5.68 -7.25 -9.85
N ILE A 47 -6.24 -7.47 -8.65
CA ILE A 47 -7.14 -8.58 -8.34
C ILE A 47 -8.42 -8.49 -9.17
N GLY A 48 -8.98 -7.29 -9.33
CA GLY A 48 -10.16 -7.10 -10.20
C GLY A 48 -9.86 -7.46 -11.65
N ARG A 49 -8.66 -7.16 -12.14
CA ARG A 49 -8.24 -7.43 -13.53
C ARG A 49 -7.79 -8.87 -13.73
N SER A 50 -7.31 -9.57 -12.71
CA SER A 50 -6.84 -10.95 -12.85
C SER A 50 -7.99 -11.90 -13.18
N VAL A 51 -9.19 -11.67 -12.66
CA VAL A 51 -10.39 -12.44 -13.04
C VAL A 51 -10.68 -12.25 -14.54
N ALA A 52 -10.62 -11.02 -15.02
CA ALA A 52 -10.78 -10.73 -16.44
C ALA A 52 -9.66 -11.32 -17.30
N TYR A 53 -8.41 -11.38 -16.81
CA TYR A 53 -7.31 -12.06 -17.49
C TYR A 53 -7.59 -13.56 -17.62
N TYR A 54 -8.01 -14.21 -16.52
CA TYR A 54 -8.29 -15.65 -16.49
C TYR A 54 -9.34 -16.07 -17.52
N GLU A 55 -10.44 -15.31 -17.65
CA GLU A 55 -11.52 -15.62 -18.58
C GLU A 55 -11.19 -15.30 -20.05
N ARG A 56 -10.24 -14.39 -20.31
CA ARG A 56 -9.91 -13.97 -21.67
C ARG A 56 -9.16 -15.07 -22.44
N PRO A 57 -9.46 -15.26 -23.75
CA PRO A 57 -8.69 -16.17 -24.59
C PRO A 57 -7.23 -15.70 -24.80
N ALA A 58 -6.29 -16.65 -24.95
CA ALA A 58 -4.86 -16.37 -25.16
C ALA A 58 -4.60 -15.55 -26.42
N ILE A 59 -5.44 -15.74 -27.45
CA ILE A 59 -5.37 -14.98 -28.72
C ILE A 59 -5.57 -13.47 -28.48
N GLN A 60 -6.22 -13.08 -27.38
CA GLN A 60 -6.41 -11.68 -26.98
C GLN A 60 -5.50 -11.26 -25.81
N GLY A 61 -4.47 -12.05 -25.49
CA GLY A 61 -3.55 -11.79 -24.37
C GLY A 61 -4.15 -12.12 -22.99
N GLY A 62 -5.13 -13.02 -22.92
CA GLY A 62 -5.67 -13.57 -21.68
C GLY A 62 -5.03 -14.90 -21.26
N GLY A 63 -5.54 -15.47 -20.17
CA GLY A 63 -5.01 -16.67 -19.54
C GLY A 63 -5.60 -18.00 -20.01
N GLN A 64 -6.67 -18.03 -20.83
CA GLN A 64 -7.39 -19.28 -21.20
C GLN A 64 -7.74 -20.18 -20.00
N ASN A 65 -8.23 -19.60 -18.91
CA ASN A 65 -8.45 -20.29 -17.64
C ASN A 65 -7.16 -20.78 -16.98
N SER A 66 -6.07 -20.02 -17.14
CA SER A 66 -4.78 -20.28 -16.49
C SER A 66 -4.13 -18.98 -16.01
N PHE A 67 -3.44 -19.03 -14.87
CA PHE A 67 -2.55 -17.96 -14.40
C PHE A 67 -1.07 -18.26 -14.64
N GLU A 68 -0.70 -19.33 -15.34
CA GLU A 68 0.70 -19.71 -15.53
C GLU A 68 1.55 -18.62 -16.21
N GLU A 69 0.97 -17.92 -17.18
CA GLU A 69 1.64 -16.88 -17.96
C GLU A 69 1.31 -15.46 -17.50
N VAL A 70 0.64 -15.28 -16.35
CA VAL A 70 0.20 -13.96 -15.90
C VAL A 70 1.39 -13.04 -15.60
N THR A 71 1.43 -11.89 -16.27
CA THR A 71 2.44 -10.86 -16.02
C THR A 71 1.84 -9.64 -15.31
N LEU A 72 2.70 -8.85 -14.66
CA LEU A 72 2.27 -7.59 -14.04
C LEU A 72 1.67 -6.64 -15.07
N LYS A 73 2.15 -6.67 -16.32
CA LYS A 73 1.63 -5.85 -17.42
C LYS A 73 0.19 -6.23 -17.78
N ASP A 74 -0.15 -7.52 -17.73
CA ASP A 74 -1.53 -7.98 -18.00
C ASP A 74 -2.50 -7.51 -16.92
N LEU A 75 -1.98 -7.32 -15.70
CA LEU A 75 -2.71 -6.75 -14.56
C LEU A 75 -2.62 -5.21 -14.50
N TYR A 76 -1.98 -4.57 -15.49
CA TYR A 76 -1.72 -3.13 -15.53
C TYR A 76 -0.98 -2.59 -14.30
N LEU A 77 -0.07 -3.40 -13.75
CA LEU A 77 0.88 -2.98 -12.74
C LEU A 77 2.27 -2.84 -13.32
N GLU A 78 2.94 -1.79 -12.87
CA GLU A 78 4.37 -1.61 -13.04
C GLU A 78 5.11 -2.35 -11.92
N SER A 79 6.23 -3.00 -12.23
CA SER A 79 7.00 -3.71 -11.21
C SER A 79 7.59 -2.79 -10.15
N VAL A 80 7.84 -1.52 -10.50
CA VAL A 80 8.28 -0.48 -9.59
C VAL A 80 7.47 0.77 -9.93
N ASN A 81 6.79 1.34 -8.94
CA ASN A 81 6.15 2.64 -9.05
C ASN A 81 6.69 3.56 -7.94
N GLY A 82 6.31 4.85 -7.96
CA GLY A 82 6.71 5.81 -6.92
C GLY A 82 6.21 5.47 -5.50
N HIS A 83 5.32 4.48 -5.38
CA HIS A 83 4.68 4.06 -4.13
C HIS A 83 5.21 2.72 -3.59
N GLY A 84 5.97 1.94 -4.38
CA GLY A 84 6.37 0.60 -4.01
C GLY A 84 6.81 -0.29 -5.18
N THR A 85 7.14 -1.54 -4.84
CA THR A 85 7.52 -2.57 -5.80
C THR A 85 6.54 -3.73 -5.75
N TYR A 86 6.19 -4.27 -6.92
CA TYR A 86 5.29 -5.41 -7.06
C TYR A 86 6.00 -6.55 -7.77
N THR A 87 5.72 -7.75 -7.29
CA THR A 87 6.26 -8.99 -7.83
C THR A 87 5.19 -10.07 -7.84
N ILE A 88 5.17 -10.86 -8.92
CA ILE A 88 4.34 -12.07 -9.02
C ILE A 88 5.26 -13.27 -8.81
N SER A 89 4.79 -14.22 -8.01
CA SER A 89 5.45 -15.49 -7.71
C SER A 89 4.44 -16.63 -7.70
N ASP A 90 4.89 -17.88 -7.60
CA ASP A 90 4.05 -19.07 -7.45
C ASP A 90 2.87 -19.13 -8.43
N ARG A 91 3.16 -18.97 -9.73
CA ARG A 91 2.16 -19.06 -10.80
C ARG A 91 1.77 -20.52 -11.03
N THR A 92 0.49 -20.76 -11.12
CA THR A 92 -0.12 -22.07 -11.37
C THR A 92 -1.33 -21.90 -12.28
N TYR A 93 -1.94 -22.99 -12.74
CA TYR A 93 -3.21 -22.92 -13.48
C TYR A 93 -4.31 -22.19 -12.72
N THR A 94 -4.41 -22.40 -11.41
CA THR A 94 -5.56 -21.95 -10.61
C THR A 94 -5.28 -20.73 -9.75
N SER A 95 -4.00 -20.37 -9.56
CA SER A 95 -3.62 -19.27 -8.69
C SER A 95 -2.27 -18.65 -9.01
N PHE A 96 -2.06 -17.43 -8.52
CA PHE A 96 -0.74 -16.81 -8.45
C PHE A 96 -0.60 -16.00 -7.15
N ARG A 97 0.63 -15.77 -6.71
CA ARG A 97 0.95 -14.95 -5.55
C ARG A 97 1.40 -13.56 -6.00
N LEU A 98 0.75 -12.51 -5.49
CA LEU A 98 1.12 -11.12 -5.70
C LEU A 98 1.68 -10.52 -4.40
N VAL A 99 2.90 -10.00 -4.49
CA VAL A 99 3.60 -9.37 -3.37
C VAL A 99 3.84 -7.90 -3.70
N GLY A 100 3.30 -7.01 -2.87
CA GLY A 100 3.54 -5.57 -2.91
C GLY A 100 4.39 -5.12 -1.72
N ARG A 101 5.46 -4.35 -1.98
CA ARG A 101 6.30 -3.72 -0.95
C ARG A 101 6.19 -2.20 -1.08
N PRO A 102 5.50 -1.53 -0.14
CA PRO A 102 5.41 -0.07 -0.14
C PRO A 102 6.80 0.57 -0.03
N ALA A 103 7.00 1.69 -0.71
CA ALA A 103 8.22 2.46 -0.65
C ALA A 103 8.46 3.02 0.77
N ASN A 104 9.74 3.10 1.15
CA ASN A 104 10.20 3.63 2.44
C ASN A 104 9.66 2.88 3.66
N THR A 105 9.29 1.60 3.51
CA THR A 105 8.79 0.74 4.59
C THR A 105 9.27 -0.70 4.39
N ASP A 106 9.61 -1.39 5.48
CA ASP A 106 9.95 -2.83 5.45
C ASP A 106 8.72 -3.75 5.43
N MET A 107 7.52 -3.19 5.29
CA MET A 107 6.27 -3.94 5.27
C MET A 107 6.12 -4.69 3.96
N VAL A 108 5.67 -5.94 4.03
CA VAL A 108 5.34 -6.75 2.86
C VAL A 108 3.84 -7.04 2.89
N LEU A 109 3.16 -6.70 1.79
CA LEU A 109 1.75 -7.02 1.57
C LEU A 109 1.69 -8.18 0.59
N GLU A 110 1.04 -9.26 0.98
CA GLU A 110 1.00 -10.48 0.20
C GLU A 110 -0.44 -10.96 0.04
N VAL A 111 -0.80 -11.32 -1.20
CA VAL A 111 -2.11 -11.87 -1.53
C VAL A 111 -1.94 -13.04 -2.50
N ILE A 112 -2.67 -14.12 -2.24
CA ILE A 112 -2.84 -15.22 -3.19
C ILE A 112 -4.18 -15.00 -3.90
N VAL A 113 -4.14 -15.00 -5.22
CA VAL A 113 -5.30 -14.77 -6.07
C VAL A 113 -5.66 -16.06 -6.77
N TYR A 114 -6.90 -16.48 -6.59
CA TYR A 114 -7.54 -17.58 -7.31
C TYR A 114 -8.55 -17.02 -8.32
N ALA A 115 -9.08 -17.90 -9.19
CA ALA A 115 -10.10 -17.49 -10.16
C ALA A 115 -11.40 -16.99 -9.49
N ASP A 116 -11.72 -17.52 -8.31
CA ASP A 116 -12.98 -17.31 -7.60
C ASP A 116 -12.83 -16.61 -6.24
N SER A 117 -11.60 -16.51 -5.72
CA SER A 117 -11.33 -16.06 -4.36
C SER A 117 -9.96 -15.41 -4.23
N THR A 118 -9.77 -14.61 -3.18
CA THR A 118 -8.45 -14.06 -2.84
C THR A 118 -8.20 -14.22 -1.35
N VAL A 119 -6.95 -14.56 -1.00
CA VAL A 119 -6.53 -14.79 0.39
C VAL A 119 -5.35 -13.87 0.70
N TRP A 120 -5.57 -12.96 1.63
CA TRP A 120 -4.52 -12.08 2.13
C TRP A 120 -3.68 -12.80 3.17
N ILE A 121 -2.36 -12.78 2.99
CA ILE A 121 -1.41 -13.34 3.95
C ILE A 121 -0.89 -12.17 4.79
N GLN A 122 -1.24 -12.14 6.07
CA GLN A 122 -0.63 -11.23 7.02
C GLN A 122 0.61 -11.91 7.61
N ARG A 123 1.79 -11.32 7.38
CA ARG A 123 3.05 -11.67 8.04
C ARG A 123 3.53 -10.50 8.87
#